data_AF-A0AAP0GI70-F1
#
_entry.id   AF-A0AAP0GI70-F1
#
_cell.length_a   1.000
_cell.length_b   1.000
_cell.length_c   1.000
_cell.angle_alpha   90.00
_cell.angle_beta   90.00
_cell.angle_gamma   90.00
#
_symmetry.space_group_name_H-M   'P 1'
#
loop_
_entity.id
_entity.type
_entity.pdbx_description
1 polymer ?
#
loop_
_entity_poly.entity_id
_entity_poly.type
_entity_poly.pdbx_seq_one_letter_code
_entity_poly.pdbx_strand_id
1 'polypeptide(L)'
;MAAEKKWLFTLFFAAFISILLFISTIYGSSSSYKPFSTVHRANGYPPAFAYYISGTRGDAERIFRLLLAVYHPRNRYLLHIGTEGSDDERRKLSALVKSVPAIRAFGNVDVIGKPDPTTYMGASNIAAVLRAAAILLKVDGDWDWFITLSALDYPLLTQDGIIPCFMF
;
A
#
# COMPACT_ATOMS: atom_id res chain seq x y z
N MET A 1 34.17 -35.96 -38.12
CA MET A 1 34.22 -35.29 -36.79
C MET A 1 33.76 -33.83 -36.76
N ALA A 2 33.62 -33.12 -37.90
CA ALA A 2 33.16 -31.71 -37.90
C ALA A 2 31.61 -31.54 -37.85
N ALA A 3 30.85 -32.52 -38.34
CA ALA A 3 29.38 -32.46 -38.37
C ALA A 3 28.74 -32.63 -36.99
N GLU A 4 29.30 -33.47 -36.12
CA GLU A 4 28.77 -33.73 -34.78
C GLU A 4 28.93 -32.54 -33.83
N LYS A 5 30.02 -31.78 -33.99
CA LYS A 5 30.23 -30.53 -33.23
C LYS A 5 29.16 -29.48 -33.55
N LYS A 6 28.69 -29.42 -34.80
CA LYS A 6 27.65 -28.46 -35.21
C LYS A 6 26.32 -28.76 -34.53
N TRP A 7 25.91 -30.02 -34.47
CA TRP A 7 24.69 -30.44 -33.80
C TRP A 7 24.71 -30.19 -32.29
N LEU A 8 25.86 -30.42 -31.64
CA LEU A 8 26.05 -30.10 -30.23
C LEU A 8 25.89 -28.60 -29.93
N PHE A 9 26.46 -27.73 -30.76
CA PHE A 9 26.30 -26.28 -30.61
C PHE A 9 24.84 -25.85 -30.82
N THR A 10 24.14 -26.42 -31.80
CA THR A 10 22.73 -26.11 -32.05
C THR A 10 21.83 -26.52 -30.88
N LEU A 11 22.06 -27.70 -30.29
CA LEU A 11 21.31 -28.18 -29.13
C LEU A 11 21.55 -27.33 -27.88
N PHE A 12 22.81 -26.96 -27.61
CA PHE A 12 23.14 -26.10 -26.49
C PHE A 12 22.50 -24.71 -26.62
N PHE A 13 22.54 -24.13 -27.83
CA PHE A 13 21.94 -22.82 -28.09
C PHE A 13 20.41 -22.85 -27.95
N ALA A 14 19.76 -23.91 -28.44
CA ALA A 14 18.31 -24.08 -28.29
C ALA A 14 17.90 -24.23 -26.81
N ALA A 15 18.65 -25.02 -26.02
CA ALA A 15 18.41 -25.16 -24.58
C ALA A 15 18.63 -23.83 -23.83
N PHE A 16 19.64 -23.06 -24.20
CA PHE A 16 19.93 -21.75 -23.62
C PHE A 16 18.85 -20.70 -23.97
N ILE A 17 18.30 -20.73 -25.19
CA ILE A 17 17.16 -19.87 -25.54
C ILE A 17 15.90 -20.31 -24.76
N SER A 18 15.66 -21.62 -24.62
CA SER A 18 14.53 -22.13 -23.86
C SER A 18 14.61 -21.77 -22.37
N ILE A 19 15.80 -21.79 -21.76
CA ILE A 19 15.96 -21.41 -20.35
C ILE A 19 15.78 -19.90 -20.16
N LEU A 20 16.26 -19.08 -21.09
CA LEU A 20 16.03 -17.63 -21.08
C LEU A 20 14.54 -17.28 -21.17
N LEU A 21 13.80 -17.96 -22.06
CA LEU A 21 12.35 -17.78 -22.18
C LEU A 21 11.61 -18.23 -20.91
N PHE A 22 12.00 -19.36 -20.33
CA PHE A 22 11.43 -19.85 -19.07
C PHE A 22 11.66 -18.86 -17.91
N ILE A 23 12.89 -18.37 -17.77
CA ILE A 23 13.26 -17.34 -16.80
C ILE A 23 12.43 -16.07 -17.03
N SER A 24 12.31 -15.60 -18.28
CA SER A 24 11.51 -14.42 -18.61
C SER A 24 10.02 -14.58 -18.26
N THR A 25 9.48 -15.80 -18.27
CA THR A 25 8.09 -16.07 -17.88
C THR A 25 7.91 -15.99 -16.36
N ILE A 26 8.93 -16.43 -15.60
CA ILE A 26 8.96 -16.34 -14.13
C ILE A 26 9.11 -14.88 -13.67
N TYR A 27 9.99 -14.11 -14.32
CA TYR A 27 10.23 -12.70 -13.97
C TYR A 27 9.24 -11.72 -14.62
N GLY A 28 8.60 -12.09 -15.73
CA GLY A 28 7.64 -11.26 -16.48
C GLY A 28 6.23 -11.26 -15.88
N SER A 29 5.99 -12.02 -14.81
CA SER A 29 4.72 -12.01 -14.07
C SER A 29 4.61 -10.80 -13.12
N SER A 30 5.19 -9.66 -13.48
CA SER A 30 4.80 -8.37 -12.94
C SER A 30 3.51 -7.94 -13.63
N SER A 31 2.39 -8.55 -13.21
CA SER A 31 1.05 -8.09 -13.55
C SER A 31 1.02 -6.57 -13.40
N SER A 32 0.94 -5.85 -14.52
CA SER A 32 0.59 -4.44 -14.51
C SER A 32 -0.84 -4.38 -14.04
N TYR A 33 -1.02 -4.33 -12.71
CA TYR A 33 -2.32 -4.16 -12.09
C TYR A 33 -2.82 -2.80 -12.57
N LYS A 34 -3.70 -2.80 -13.58
CA LYS A 34 -4.54 -1.63 -13.82
C LYS A 34 -5.35 -1.46 -12.54
N PRO A 35 -5.15 -0.36 -11.78
CA PRO A 35 -6.01 -0.13 -10.62
C PRO A 35 -7.44 -0.16 -11.13
N PHE A 36 -8.34 -0.80 -10.37
CA PHE A 36 -9.77 -0.69 -10.63
C PHE A 36 -10.15 0.78 -10.51
N SER A 37 -10.09 1.52 -11.61
CA SER A 37 -10.17 2.98 -11.66
C SER A 37 -11.61 3.48 -11.82
N THR A 38 -12.56 2.83 -11.16
CA THR A 38 -13.97 3.27 -11.16
C THR A 38 -14.59 3.08 -9.78
N VAL A 39 -13.91 3.51 -8.73
CA VAL A 39 -14.66 3.96 -7.55
C VAL A 39 -15.24 5.32 -7.90
N HIS A 40 -16.55 5.38 -8.16
CA HIS A 40 -17.23 6.65 -8.34
C HIS A 40 -17.28 7.40 -7.00
N ARG A 41 -16.70 8.61 -6.99
CA ARG A 41 -16.67 9.56 -5.87
C ARG A 41 -17.33 10.89 -6.26
N ALA A 42 -18.44 10.79 -7.00
CA ALA A 42 -19.20 11.94 -7.45
C ALA A 42 -20.26 12.35 -6.40
N ASN A 43 -20.84 13.54 -6.57
CA ASN A 43 -21.96 14.01 -5.77
C ASN A 43 -23.12 12.99 -5.81
N GLY A 44 -23.58 12.53 -4.63
CA GLY A 44 -24.63 11.52 -4.48
C GLY A 44 -24.13 10.11 -4.17
N TYR A 45 -22.81 9.87 -4.15
CA TYR A 45 -22.23 8.64 -3.63
C TYR A 45 -21.82 8.79 -2.16
N PRO A 46 -21.75 7.69 -1.37
CA PRO A 46 -21.30 7.77 0.01
C PRO A 46 -19.89 8.38 0.14
N PRO A 47 -19.61 9.14 1.22
CA PRO A 47 -18.33 9.84 1.41
C PRO A 47 -17.13 8.91 1.34
N ALA A 48 -16.04 9.40 0.75
CA ALA A 48 -14.75 8.73 0.70
C ALA A 48 -13.80 9.30 1.77
N PHE A 49 -13.09 8.41 2.45
CA PHE A 49 -12.20 8.79 3.55
C PHE A 49 -10.73 8.64 3.15
N ALA A 50 -9.91 9.57 3.61
CA ALA A 50 -8.45 9.48 3.59
C ALA A 50 -7.94 9.25 5.03
N TYR A 51 -7.52 8.02 5.31
CA TYR A 51 -6.99 7.64 6.61
C TYR A 51 -5.47 7.82 6.66
N TYR A 52 -5.00 8.57 7.64
CA TYR A 52 -3.61 8.58 8.06
C TYR A 52 -3.46 7.72 9.31
N ILE A 53 -2.78 6.58 9.20
CA ILE A 53 -2.55 5.67 10.32
C ILE A 53 -1.08 5.74 10.73
N SER A 54 -0.83 6.22 11.95
CA SER A 54 0.51 6.46 12.48
C SER A 54 0.83 5.51 13.63
N GLY A 55 2.09 5.14 13.78
CA GLY A 55 2.59 4.38 14.92
C GLY A 55 4.08 4.57 15.15
N THR A 56 4.57 4.00 16.23
CA THR A 56 5.98 4.09 16.62
C THR A 56 6.66 2.72 16.46
N ARG A 57 7.79 2.53 17.13
CA ARG A 57 8.58 1.30 17.03
C ARG A 57 7.78 0.10 17.53
N GLY A 58 7.70 -0.95 16.72
CA GLY A 58 7.01 -2.20 17.07
C GLY A 58 5.51 -2.21 16.78
N ASP A 59 4.99 -1.19 16.10
CA ASP A 59 3.56 -1.06 15.80
C ASP A 59 3.17 -1.55 14.41
N ALA A 60 4.09 -2.05 13.57
CA ALA A 60 3.75 -2.53 12.23
C ALA A 60 2.57 -3.52 12.21
N GLU A 61 2.53 -4.47 13.13
CA GLU A 61 1.44 -5.45 13.21
C GLU A 61 0.13 -4.84 13.70
N ARG A 62 0.20 -3.86 14.63
CA ARG A 62 -0.97 -3.13 15.12
C ARG A 62 -1.58 -2.26 14.03
N ILE A 63 -0.75 -1.52 13.30
CA ILE A 63 -1.14 -0.72 12.14
C ILE A 63 -1.78 -1.63 11.09
N PHE A 64 -1.15 -2.77 10.78
CA PHE A 64 -1.70 -3.70 9.80
C PHE A 64 -3.06 -4.26 10.23
N ARG A 65 -3.20 -4.65 11.50
CA ARG A 65 -4.48 -5.10 12.06
C ARG A 65 -5.55 -4.01 12.00
N LEU A 66 -5.20 -2.77 12.36
CA LEU A 66 -6.11 -1.63 12.31
C LEU A 66 -6.54 -1.35 10.86
N LEU A 67 -5.59 -1.31 9.93
CA LEU A 67 -5.85 -1.14 8.50
C LEU A 67 -6.90 -2.14 8.03
N LEU A 68 -6.75 -3.43 8.36
CA LEU A 68 -7.71 -4.46 7.97
C LEU A 68 -9.10 -4.22 8.55
N ALA A 69 -9.20 -3.68 9.77
CA ALA A 69 -10.48 -3.40 10.41
C ALA A 69 -11.22 -2.21 9.78
N VAL A 70 -10.49 -1.21 9.27
CA VAL A 70 -11.07 -0.02 8.63
C VAL A 70 -11.02 -0.07 7.09
N TYR A 71 -10.55 -1.18 6.50
CA TYR A 71 -10.29 -1.25 5.07
C TYR A 71 -11.58 -1.21 4.25
N HIS A 72 -11.60 -0.33 3.25
CA HIS A 72 -12.65 -0.25 2.27
C HIS A 72 -12.04 0.18 0.91
N PRO A 73 -12.44 -0.44 -0.21
CA PRO A 73 -11.87 -0.13 -1.53
C PRO A 73 -11.98 1.33 -1.97
N ARG A 74 -12.97 2.06 -1.43
CA ARG A 74 -13.25 3.45 -1.82
C ARG A 74 -12.33 4.48 -1.16
N ASN A 75 -11.79 4.12 0.00
CA ASN A 75 -10.98 5.00 0.84
C ASN A 75 -9.51 4.94 0.42
N ARG A 76 -8.74 5.94 0.82
CA ARG A 76 -7.29 5.99 0.67
C ARG A 76 -6.62 5.87 2.04
N TYR A 77 -5.52 5.13 2.12
CA TYR A 77 -4.80 4.90 3.37
C TYR A 77 -3.34 5.27 3.21
N LEU A 78 -2.83 6.05 4.15
CA LEU A 78 -1.42 6.37 4.28
C LEU A 78 -0.92 5.86 5.63
N LEU A 79 0.01 4.90 5.59
CA LEU A 79 0.59 4.29 6.78
C LEU A 79 1.94 4.94 7.08
N HIS A 80 2.16 5.27 8.34
CA HIS A 80 3.38 5.91 8.80
C HIS A 80 3.89 5.23 10.07
N ILE A 81 5.16 4.83 10.02
CA ILE A 81 5.92 4.48 11.22
C ILE A 81 6.98 5.57 11.39
N GLY A 82 6.91 6.29 12.52
CA GLY A 82 7.83 7.37 12.86
C GLY A 82 9.29 6.95 12.86
N THR A 83 10.22 7.90 12.97
CA THR A 83 11.68 7.65 12.92
C THR A 83 12.18 6.63 13.96
N GLU A 84 11.41 6.37 15.01
CA GLU A 84 11.72 5.38 16.04
C GLU A 84 11.66 3.93 15.53
N GLY A 85 10.86 3.64 14.50
CA GLY A 85 10.80 2.33 13.87
C GLY A 85 11.98 2.07 12.93
N SER A 86 12.32 0.80 12.73
CA SER A 86 13.41 0.42 11.82
C SER A 86 12.95 0.39 10.35
N ASP A 87 13.89 0.46 9.42
CA ASP A 87 13.58 0.30 8.00
C ASP A 87 13.03 -1.09 7.67
N ASP A 88 13.51 -2.12 8.36
CA ASP A 88 12.99 -3.48 8.21
C ASP A 88 11.54 -3.59 8.67
N GLU A 89 11.16 -2.84 9.71
CA GLU A 89 9.77 -2.77 10.16
C GLU A 89 8.86 -2.12 9.10
N ARG A 90 9.31 -1.02 8.47
CA ARG A 90 8.58 -0.37 7.37
C ARG A 90 8.48 -1.28 6.14
N ARG A 91 9.55 -2.01 5.82
CA ARG A 91 9.56 -3.02 4.74
C ARG A 91 8.61 -4.17 5.05
N LYS A 92 8.60 -4.66 6.29
CA LYS A 92 7.67 -5.69 6.76
C LYS A 92 6.22 -5.22 6.61
N LEU A 93 5.90 -4.01 7.07
CA LEU A 93 4.56 -3.44 6.90
C LEU A 93 4.17 -3.35 5.42
N SER A 94 5.08 -2.86 4.58
CA SER A 94 4.86 -2.78 3.13
C SER A 94 4.62 -4.15 2.50
N ALA A 95 5.33 -5.19 2.95
CA ALA A 95 5.14 -6.56 2.49
C ALA A 95 3.79 -7.14 2.94
N LEU A 96 3.39 -6.90 4.19
CA LEU A 96 2.09 -7.32 4.73
C LEU A 96 0.93 -6.69 3.94
N VAL A 97 0.99 -5.39 3.68
CA VAL A 97 0.00 -4.67 2.88
C VAL A 97 -0.14 -5.27 1.48
N LYS A 98 0.98 -5.57 0.82
CA LYS A 98 1.00 -6.19 -0.53
C LYS A 98 0.55 -7.66 -0.56
N SER A 99 0.55 -8.33 0.59
CA SER A 99 0.13 -9.72 0.70
C SER A 99 -1.39 -9.88 0.58
N VAL A 100 -2.15 -8.84 0.93
CA VAL A 100 -3.62 -8.83 0.88
C VAL A 100 -4.09 -8.60 -0.57
N PRO A 101 -4.82 -9.56 -1.19
CA PRO A 101 -5.23 -9.46 -2.60
C PRO A 101 -6.08 -8.23 -2.91
N ALA A 102 -7.02 -7.87 -2.03
CA ALA A 102 -7.88 -6.71 -2.21
C ALA A 102 -7.08 -5.40 -2.24
N ILE A 103 -6.20 -5.20 -1.25
CA ILE A 103 -5.32 -4.03 -1.19
C ILE A 103 -4.43 -3.94 -2.43
N ARG A 104 -3.87 -5.08 -2.86
CA ARG A 104 -3.05 -5.14 -4.08
C ARG A 104 -3.85 -4.82 -5.35
N ALA A 105 -5.11 -5.22 -5.42
CA ALA A 105 -5.98 -4.99 -6.57
C ALA A 105 -6.42 -3.52 -6.68
N PHE A 106 -6.77 -2.88 -5.56
CA PHE A 106 -7.23 -1.48 -5.55
C PHE A 106 -6.07 -0.46 -5.48
N GLY A 107 -4.90 -0.86 -4.96
CA GLY A 107 -3.73 0.02 -4.89
C GLY A 107 -3.98 1.29 -4.07
N ASN A 108 -4.85 1.19 -3.05
CA ASN A 108 -5.35 2.32 -2.28
C ASN A 108 -4.67 2.50 -0.91
N VAL A 109 -3.55 1.80 -0.68
CA VAL A 109 -2.77 1.86 0.56
C VAL A 109 -1.31 2.14 0.23
N ASP A 110 -0.77 3.21 0.82
CA ASP A 110 0.62 3.62 0.67
C ASP A 110 1.33 3.61 2.03
N VAL A 111 2.63 3.26 2.04
CA VAL A 111 3.48 3.31 3.23
C VAL A 111 4.52 4.40 3.04
N ILE A 112 4.64 5.31 4.01
CA ILE A 112 5.64 6.39 3.95
C ILE A 112 7.05 5.79 4.04
N GLY A 113 7.83 5.96 2.96
CA GLY A 113 9.21 5.49 2.92
C GLY A 113 10.18 6.37 3.72
N LYS A 114 10.02 7.70 3.67
CA LYS A 114 10.85 8.65 4.43
C LYS A 114 10.10 9.11 5.69
N PRO A 115 10.39 8.54 6.88
CA PRO A 115 9.63 8.79 8.09
C PRO A 115 9.87 10.19 8.64
N ASP A 116 8.81 10.82 9.15
CA ASP A 116 8.92 12.00 10.01
C ASP A 116 9.19 11.62 11.47
N PRO A 117 9.90 12.48 12.22
CA PRO A 117 9.99 12.34 13.66
C PRO A 117 8.63 12.67 14.29
N THR A 118 8.10 11.75 15.09
CA THR A 118 6.83 11.92 15.81
C THR A 118 7.11 11.89 17.30
N THR A 119 7.13 13.05 17.93
CA THR A 119 7.20 13.18 19.39
C THR A 119 5.79 13.40 19.92
N TYR A 120 5.36 12.62 20.91
CA TYR A 120 3.98 12.57 21.43
C TYR A 120 3.38 13.95 21.77
N MET A 121 4.20 14.93 22.18
CA MET A 121 3.76 16.31 22.46
C MET A 121 4.58 17.38 21.72
N GLY A 122 5.23 17.01 20.62
CA GLY A 122 6.06 17.93 19.83
C GLY A 122 5.33 18.50 18.62
N ALA A 123 5.78 19.68 18.16
CA ALA A 123 5.34 20.26 16.88
C ALA A 123 5.54 19.31 15.69
N SER A 124 6.49 18.38 15.81
CA SER A 124 6.76 17.35 14.81
C SER A 124 5.58 16.42 14.55
N ASN A 125 4.72 16.15 15.54
CA ASN A 125 3.52 15.33 15.34
C ASN A 125 2.53 16.02 14.40
N ILE A 126 2.27 17.32 14.63
CA ILE A 126 1.41 18.13 13.77
C ILE A 126 2.03 18.26 12.38
N ALA A 127 3.34 18.46 12.28
CA ALA A 127 4.04 18.51 11.00
C ALA A 127 3.89 17.19 10.21
N ALA A 128 3.96 16.03 10.88
CA ALA A 128 3.74 14.73 10.26
C ALA A 128 2.30 14.59 9.73
N VAL A 129 1.30 15.00 10.51
CA VAL A 129 -0.12 15.00 10.09
C VAL A 129 -0.35 15.91 8.87
N LEU A 130 0.20 17.13 8.89
CA LEU A 130 0.08 18.06 7.76
C LEU A 130 0.79 17.54 6.51
N ARG A 131 1.97 16.93 6.67
CA ARG A 131 2.69 16.27 5.57
C ARG A 131 1.88 15.11 5.01
N ALA A 132 1.24 14.31 5.85
CA ALA A 132 0.37 13.22 5.43
C ALA A 132 -0.82 13.72 4.60
N ALA A 133 -1.51 14.77 5.06
CA ALA A 133 -2.59 15.41 4.32
C ALA A 133 -2.11 15.93 2.95
N ALA A 134 -0.95 16.59 2.90
CA ALA A 134 -0.37 17.09 1.66
C ALA A 134 0.00 15.95 0.68
N ILE A 135 0.48 14.81 1.19
CA ILE A 135 0.75 13.63 0.36
C ILE A 135 -0.56 13.07 -0.21
N LEU A 136 -1.60 12.91 0.62
CA LEU A 136 -2.89 12.38 0.19
C LEU A 136 -3.54 13.27 -0.87
N LEU A 137 -3.57 14.60 -0.66
CA LEU A 137 -4.05 15.55 -1.67
C LEU A 137 -3.29 15.48 -3.00
N LYS A 138 -1.99 15.17 -2.96
CA LYS A 138 -1.16 15.04 -4.16
C LYS A 138 -1.39 13.73 -4.90
N VAL A 139 -1.72 12.65 -4.19
CA VAL A 139 -1.88 11.30 -4.77
C VAL A 139 -3.29 11.08 -5.28
N ASP A 140 -4.30 11.41 -4.48
CA ASP A 140 -5.72 11.25 -4.79
C ASP A 140 -6.48 12.30 -3.98
N GLY A 141 -6.94 13.38 -4.63
CA GLY A 141 -7.61 14.50 -3.98
C GLY A 141 -9.14 14.36 -3.88
N ASP A 142 -9.71 13.27 -4.40
CA ASP A 142 -11.16 13.08 -4.52
C ASP A 142 -11.80 12.46 -3.26
N TRP A 143 -11.21 12.70 -2.08
CA TRP A 143 -11.77 12.28 -0.79
C TRP A 143 -12.46 13.45 -0.08
N ASP A 144 -13.45 13.14 0.74
CA ASP A 144 -14.29 14.14 1.41
C ASP A 144 -13.77 14.43 2.84
N TRP A 145 -13.25 13.40 3.52
CA TRP A 145 -12.86 13.49 4.93
C TRP A 145 -11.46 12.94 5.18
N PHE A 146 -10.66 13.70 5.94
CA PHE A 146 -9.35 13.27 6.41
C PHE A 146 -9.44 12.80 7.87
N ILE A 147 -9.03 11.56 8.14
CA ILE A 147 -9.09 10.96 9.48
C ILE A 147 -7.70 10.52 9.91
N THR A 148 -7.27 10.98 11.08
CA THR A 148 -6.02 10.55 11.70
C THR A 148 -6.27 9.47 12.74
N LEU A 149 -5.53 8.37 12.66
CA LEU A 149 -5.54 7.28 13.63
C LEU A 149 -4.12 6.96 14.09
N SER A 150 -4.01 6.50 15.32
CA SER A 150 -2.80 5.90 15.89
C SER A 150 -2.91 4.38 15.90
N ALA A 151 -1.78 3.69 16.07
CA ALA A 151 -1.73 2.23 16.20
C ALA A 151 -2.47 1.69 17.44
N LEU A 152 -2.85 2.57 18.38
CA LEU A 152 -3.60 2.24 19.58
C LEU A 152 -5.12 2.33 19.38
N ASP A 153 -5.56 3.02 18.33
CA ASP A 153 -6.99 3.19 18.03
C ASP A 153 -7.59 1.91 17.44
N TYR A 154 -8.91 1.75 17.61
CA TYR A 154 -9.65 0.66 16.99
C TYR A 154 -11.12 1.05 16.73
N PRO A 155 -11.67 0.72 15.54
CA PRO A 155 -13.06 1.07 15.24
C PRO A 155 -14.03 0.27 16.11
N LEU A 156 -15.06 0.96 16.63
CA LEU A 156 -16.19 0.34 17.33
C LEU A 156 -17.36 0.04 16.39
N LEU A 157 -17.38 0.68 15.23
CA LEU A 157 -18.40 0.55 14.19
C LEU A 157 -17.75 0.12 12.88
N THR A 158 -18.50 -0.62 12.07
CA THR A 158 -18.07 -0.98 10.71
C THR A 158 -18.11 0.24 9.79
N GLN A 159 -17.42 0.17 8.64
CA GLN A 159 -17.41 1.27 7.68
C GLN A 159 -18.82 1.68 7.25
N ASP A 160 -19.70 0.71 7.00
CA ASP A 160 -21.10 0.96 6.62
C ASP A 160 -21.92 1.61 7.73
N GLY A 161 -21.55 1.40 8.99
CA GLY A 161 -22.18 2.06 10.14
C GLY A 161 -21.74 3.51 10.33
N ILE A 162 -20.53 3.86 9.88
CA ILE A 162 -19.97 5.21 10.03
C ILE A 162 -20.39 6.12 8.87
N ILE A 163 -20.47 5.58 7.65
CA ILE A 163 -20.83 6.32 6.43
C ILE A 163 -22.07 7.25 6.61
N PRO A 164 -23.20 6.80 7.21
CA PRO A 164 -24.38 7.65 7.38
C PRO A 164 -24.12 8.89 8.24
N CYS A 165 -23.20 8.84 9.20
CA CYS A 165 -22.86 9.98 10.05
C CYS A 165 -22.09 11.10 9.33
N PHE A 166 -21.54 10.80 8.16
CA PHE A 166 -20.72 11.71 7.36
C PHE A 166 -21.40 12.15 6.05
N MET A 167 -22.69 11.79 5.90
CA MET A 167 -23.52 12.16 4.76
C MET A 167 -24.27 13.45 5.11
N PHE A 168 -23.79 14.60 4.61
CA PHE A 168 -24.38 15.93 4.81
C PHE A 168 -24.68 16.60 3.48
#